data_AF-A0A9W3YFF9-F1
#
_entry.id   AF-A0A9W3YFF9-F1
#
_cell.length_a   1.000
_cell.length_b   1.000
_cell.length_c   1.000
_cell.angle_alpha   90.00
_cell.angle_beta   90.00
_cell.angle_gamma   90.00
#
_symmetry.space_group_name_H-M   'P 1'
#
loop_
_entity.id
_entity.type
_entity.pdbx_description
1 polymer ?
#
loop_
_entity_poly.entity_id
_entity_poly.type
_entity_poly.pdbx_seq_one_letter_code
_entity_poly.pdbx_strand_id
1 'polypeptide(L)'
;MGYIVDISKWNGTINWDIAASQLDLVIARVQDGSNTVDFMYQNYVSEMKKHSIPFGNYAFCRFISIADAKKEAQDFWNRGDQSAKFWVADVEVQTMADMQGGTQAFIDELRRLGAEKVGLYVGHHTYLSFGARNIEADFVWIPRYEGNKPAYSCDMWQYTDSGNVPGIGKCDLNRLVGNKSLSWFIDSNKANQSNIVYTQQPNGIGIAVSKYPDGYGINLYENPMNPQFTGTLTQKIPYLILAGYWGGGEQDMICLGNDKQWVYLKHFNVKWFYATSKYPVGYGVNYYEEPECMNYKGNIDGSKSFRVWGRVGNAVDIGQNSWIPEKHVIIKQL
;
A
#
# COMPACT_ATOMS: atom_id res chain seq x y z
N MET A 1 -0.55 -13.76 13.01
CA MET A 1 -0.08 -12.38 12.84
C MET A 1 1.23 -12.29 13.57
N GLY A 2 2.27 -11.91 12.86
CA GLY A 2 3.57 -11.61 13.45
C GLY A 2 3.55 -10.26 14.18
N TYR A 3 4.72 -9.89 14.67
CA TYR A 3 4.98 -8.65 15.38
C TYR A 3 5.32 -7.52 14.40
N ILE A 4 4.92 -6.31 14.76
CA ILE A 4 5.46 -5.08 14.19
C ILE A 4 6.48 -4.56 15.19
N VAL A 5 7.74 -4.49 14.79
CA VAL A 5 8.84 -4.10 15.67
C VAL A 5 9.56 -2.89 15.11
N ASP A 6 10.14 -2.09 15.98
CA ASP A 6 11.13 -1.10 15.57
C ASP A 6 12.48 -1.43 16.22
N ILE A 7 13.55 -1.23 15.44
CA ILE A 7 14.90 -1.67 15.79
C ILE A 7 15.95 -0.63 15.44
N SER A 8 17.07 -0.70 16.13
CA SER A 8 18.26 0.12 15.90
C SER A 8 19.53 -0.63 16.30
N LYS A 9 20.71 0.00 16.24
CA LYS A 9 21.96 -0.60 16.74
C LYS A 9 21.87 -1.22 18.15
N TRP A 10 20.94 -0.76 18.97
CA TRP A 10 20.75 -1.24 20.34
C TRP A 10 20.20 -2.65 20.43
N ASN A 11 19.61 -3.19 19.35
CA ASN A 11 19.16 -4.58 19.29
C ASN A 11 20.30 -5.55 18.94
N GLY A 12 21.50 -5.06 18.59
CA GLY A 12 22.68 -5.87 18.37
C GLY A 12 22.51 -6.92 17.27
N THR A 13 23.10 -8.10 17.45
CA THR A 13 23.00 -9.18 16.47
C THR A 13 21.68 -9.93 16.62
N ILE A 14 20.82 -9.84 15.59
CA ILE A 14 19.54 -10.56 15.49
C ILE A 14 19.77 -11.91 14.81
N ASN A 15 19.15 -12.97 15.34
CA ASN A 15 19.04 -14.25 14.66
C ASN A 15 17.85 -14.23 13.71
N TRP A 16 18.11 -13.88 12.44
CA TRP A 16 17.10 -13.68 11.41
C TRP A 16 16.39 -14.96 10.94
N ASP A 17 17.06 -16.11 11.00
CA ASP A 17 16.45 -17.41 10.69
C ASP A 17 15.30 -17.74 11.65
N ILE A 18 15.38 -17.27 12.90
CA ILE A 18 14.31 -17.39 13.89
C ILE A 18 13.34 -16.22 13.75
N ALA A 19 13.85 -14.98 13.76
CA ALA A 19 13.05 -13.77 13.85
C ALA A 19 12.13 -13.58 12.63
N ALA A 20 12.55 -13.95 11.43
CA ALA A 20 11.79 -13.68 10.20
C ALA A 20 10.36 -14.22 10.24
N SER A 21 10.16 -15.44 10.76
CA SER A 21 8.83 -16.06 10.87
C SER A 21 7.90 -15.38 11.88
N GLN A 22 8.45 -14.51 12.72
CA GLN A 22 7.74 -13.81 13.78
C GLN A 22 7.33 -12.41 13.37
N LEU A 23 7.79 -11.88 12.23
CA LEU A 23 7.71 -10.46 11.91
C LEU A 23 6.76 -10.18 10.74
N ASP A 24 5.79 -9.30 10.98
CA ASP A 24 4.89 -8.76 9.96
C ASP A 24 5.47 -7.48 9.31
N LEU A 25 6.26 -6.70 10.07
CA LEU A 25 6.88 -5.44 9.64
C LEU A 25 8.01 -5.05 10.61
N VAL A 26 9.09 -4.48 10.07
CA VAL A 26 10.19 -3.87 10.85
C VAL A 26 10.31 -2.37 10.53
N ILE A 27 10.58 -1.53 11.52
CA ILE A 27 10.90 -0.11 11.32
C ILE A 27 12.32 0.13 11.82
N ALA A 28 13.26 0.36 10.91
CA ALA A 28 14.68 0.38 11.24
C ALA A 28 15.25 1.79 11.28
N ARG A 29 16.04 2.10 12.31
CA ARG A 29 16.70 3.40 12.42
C ARG A 29 17.80 3.53 11.38
N VAL A 30 17.79 4.64 10.65
CA VAL A 30 18.87 4.99 9.72
C VAL A 30 19.90 5.90 10.39
N GLN A 31 19.44 6.85 11.21
CA GLN A 31 20.30 7.86 11.80
C GLN A 31 19.74 8.44 13.11
N ASP A 32 20.64 9.07 13.87
CA ASP A 32 20.33 9.99 14.98
C ASP A 32 20.93 11.36 14.62
N GLY A 33 20.05 12.23 14.12
CA GLY A 33 20.40 13.47 13.44
C GLY A 33 21.30 13.27 12.22
N SER A 34 21.77 14.39 11.65
CA SER A 34 22.73 14.36 10.54
C SER A 34 24.10 13.79 10.94
N ASN A 35 24.46 13.84 12.22
CA ASN A 35 25.81 13.51 12.70
C ASN A 35 26.07 12.02 12.95
N THR A 36 25.03 11.20 13.14
CA THR A 36 25.20 9.79 13.53
C THR A 36 24.44 8.87 12.59
N VAL A 37 25.16 8.05 11.83
CA VAL A 37 24.57 6.92 11.09
C VAL A 37 24.39 5.74 12.04
N ASP A 38 23.25 5.06 11.97
CA ASP A 38 23.09 3.79 12.67
C ASP A 38 23.88 2.70 11.94
N PHE A 39 25.01 2.30 12.50
CA PHE A 39 25.95 1.40 11.85
C PHE A 39 25.41 -0.02 11.63
N MET A 40 24.32 -0.41 12.29
CA MET A 40 23.68 -1.72 12.09
C MET A 40 22.65 -1.72 10.96
N TYR A 41 22.18 -0.54 10.55
CA TYR A 41 21.08 -0.38 9.60
C TYR A 41 21.26 -1.18 8.30
N GLN A 42 22.43 -1.05 7.65
CA GLN A 42 22.69 -1.72 6.37
C GLN A 42 22.71 -3.26 6.51
N ASN A 43 23.23 -3.78 7.63
CA ASN A 43 23.19 -5.20 7.93
C ASN A 43 21.74 -5.69 8.13
N TYR A 44 20.94 -4.93 8.88
CA TYR A 44 19.52 -5.26 9.07
C TYR A 44 18.74 -5.21 7.75
N VAL A 45 18.96 -4.20 6.90
CA VAL A 45 18.33 -4.11 5.58
C VAL A 45 18.66 -5.34 4.73
N SER A 46 19.93 -5.75 4.69
CA SER A 46 20.36 -6.94 3.94
C SER A 46 19.61 -8.19 4.40
N GLU A 47 19.51 -8.41 5.72
CA GLU A 47 18.81 -9.58 6.26
C GLU A 47 17.29 -9.48 6.08
N MET A 48 16.68 -8.31 6.30
CA MET A 48 15.25 -8.11 6.03
C MET A 48 14.90 -8.42 4.56
N LYS A 49 15.73 -7.97 3.60
CA LYS A 49 15.55 -8.29 2.19
C LYS A 49 15.71 -9.78 1.90
N LYS A 50 16.76 -10.41 2.42
CA LYS A 50 17.02 -11.85 2.26
C LYS A 50 15.86 -12.70 2.78
N HIS A 51 15.21 -12.26 3.86
CA HIS A 51 14.07 -12.95 4.48
C HIS A 51 12.71 -12.43 4.01
N SER A 52 12.66 -11.52 3.02
CA SER A 52 11.42 -10.93 2.48
C SER A 52 10.54 -10.23 3.53
N ILE A 53 11.15 -9.66 4.56
CA ILE A 53 10.46 -8.90 5.61
C ILE A 53 10.27 -7.46 5.13
N PRO A 54 9.03 -6.95 5.03
CA PRO A 54 8.81 -5.56 4.67
C PRO A 54 9.31 -4.65 5.78
N PHE A 55 9.89 -3.51 5.40
CA PHE A 55 10.43 -2.57 6.37
C PHE A 55 10.15 -1.11 6.03
N GLY A 56 10.08 -0.28 7.06
CA GLY A 56 10.12 1.18 6.98
C GLY A 56 11.42 1.71 7.59
N ASN A 57 11.73 2.96 7.27
CA ASN A 57 12.90 3.66 7.81
C ASN A 57 12.46 4.72 8.82
N TYR A 58 13.22 4.92 9.90
CA TYR A 58 13.06 6.10 10.76
C TYR A 58 14.37 6.83 11.01
N ALA A 59 14.27 8.14 11.27
CA ALA A 59 15.38 8.98 11.69
C ALA A 59 15.02 9.70 12.98
N PHE A 60 15.81 9.48 14.03
CA PHE A 60 15.69 10.25 15.26
C PHE A 60 16.11 11.69 14.95
N CYS A 61 15.17 12.62 15.05
CA CYS A 61 15.33 13.97 14.55
C CYS A 61 16.13 14.86 15.52
N ARG A 62 17.08 15.62 14.98
CA ARG A 62 17.94 16.55 15.76
C ARG A 62 18.05 17.95 15.17
N PHE A 63 17.30 18.26 14.12
CA PHE A 63 17.38 19.53 13.42
C PHE A 63 17.19 20.74 14.34
N ILE A 64 17.96 21.80 14.12
CA ILE A 64 17.89 23.04 14.94
C ILE A 64 17.32 24.25 14.19
N SER A 65 16.96 24.07 12.91
CA SER A 65 16.34 25.09 12.07
C SER A 65 15.59 24.46 10.89
N ILE A 66 14.78 25.23 10.17
CA ILE A 66 14.11 24.76 8.94
C ILE A 66 15.11 24.29 7.87
N ALA A 67 16.22 25.02 7.69
CA ALA A 67 17.24 24.65 6.72
C ALA A 67 17.93 23.33 7.11
N ASP A 68 18.20 23.17 8.40
CA ASP A 68 18.79 21.97 8.97
C ASP A 68 17.83 20.77 8.89
N ALA A 69 16.53 20.98 9.11
CA ALA A 69 15.51 19.94 8.94
C ALA A 69 15.49 19.37 7.52
N LYS A 70 15.59 20.23 6.51
CA LYS A 70 15.71 19.79 5.11
C LYS A 70 17.02 19.05 4.86
N LYS A 71 18.13 19.53 5.42
CA LYS A 71 19.43 18.86 5.30
C LYS A 71 19.42 17.47 5.95
N GLU A 72 18.84 17.36 7.13
CA GLU A 72 18.70 16.11 7.85
C GLU A 72 17.80 15.11 7.11
N ALA A 73 16.71 15.58 6.49
CA ALA A 73 15.85 14.76 5.62
C ALA A 73 16.61 14.25 4.37
N GLN A 74 17.45 15.08 3.75
CA GLN A 74 18.30 14.68 2.63
C GLN A 74 19.32 13.62 3.05
N ASP A 75 19.96 13.81 4.20
CA ASP A 75 20.92 12.85 4.74
C ASP A 75 20.22 11.53 5.08
N PHE A 76 19.03 11.59 5.70
CA PHE A 76 18.19 10.42 5.98
C PHE A 76 17.84 9.66 4.70
N TRP A 77 17.34 10.36 3.67
CA TRP A 77 16.99 9.78 2.39
C TRP A 77 18.18 9.11 1.70
N ASN A 78 19.35 9.77 1.69
CA ASN A 78 20.56 9.26 1.04
C ASN A 78 21.16 8.03 1.76
N ARG A 79 20.94 7.91 3.07
CA ARG A 79 21.45 6.79 3.89
C ARG A 79 20.49 5.62 3.97
N GLY A 80 19.19 5.89 3.90
CA GLY A 80 18.13 4.89 3.95
C GLY A 80 17.99 4.15 2.63
N ASP A 81 17.57 2.90 2.70
CA ASP A 81 17.28 2.07 1.54
C ASP A 81 15.93 2.42 0.93
N GLN A 82 15.90 2.70 -0.37
CA GLN A 82 14.71 3.17 -1.10
C GLN A 82 13.66 2.08 -1.32
N SER A 83 13.94 0.81 -0.99
CA SER A 83 12.92 -0.24 -0.98
C SER A 83 12.00 -0.20 0.26
N ALA A 84 12.34 0.65 1.24
CA ALA A 84 11.53 0.91 2.41
C ALA A 84 10.11 1.38 2.01
N LYS A 85 9.11 0.88 2.73
CA LYS A 85 7.69 1.10 2.42
C LYS A 85 7.17 2.46 2.88
N PHE A 86 7.87 3.06 3.83
CA PHE A 86 7.58 4.38 4.36
C PHE A 86 8.80 4.92 5.11
N TRP A 87 8.79 6.22 5.37
CA TRP A 87 9.84 6.95 6.08
C TRP A 87 9.22 7.66 7.27
N VAL A 88 9.91 7.71 8.41
CA VAL A 88 9.37 8.29 9.65
C VAL A 88 10.31 9.36 10.18
N ALA A 89 9.74 10.55 10.43
CA ALA A 89 10.36 11.56 11.28
C ALA A 89 10.08 11.19 12.74
N ASP A 90 11.13 10.90 13.51
CA ASP A 90 11.04 10.54 14.91
C ASP A 90 11.40 11.74 15.80
N VAL A 91 10.36 12.41 16.32
CA VAL A 91 10.46 13.73 16.97
C VAL A 91 10.15 13.60 18.46
N GLU A 92 11.19 13.38 19.24
CA GLU A 92 11.08 13.18 20.70
C GLU A 92 11.63 14.34 21.53
N VAL A 93 12.58 15.09 20.97
CA VAL A 93 13.34 16.11 21.69
C VAL A 93 13.10 17.50 21.11
N GLN A 94 12.97 18.49 21.99
CA GLN A 94 12.86 19.88 21.55
C GLN A 94 14.25 20.42 21.22
N THR A 95 14.52 20.63 19.93
CA THR A 95 15.81 21.12 19.41
C THR A 95 15.71 22.53 18.81
N MET A 96 14.49 23.00 18.58
CA MET A 96 14.20 24.36 18.15
C MET A 96 12.88 24.87 18.76
N ALA A 97 12.65 26.18 18.68
CA ALA A 97 11.43 26.80 19.20
C ALA A 97 10.18 26.36 18.42
N ASP A 98 10.28 26.31 17.09
CA ASP A 98 9.20 25.89 16.19
C ASP A 98 9.40 24.45 15.72
N MET A 99 9.11 23.49 16.60
CA MET A 99 9.18 22.06 16.25
C MET A 99 8.17 21.67 15.16
N GLN A 100 7.00 22.33 15.12
CA GLN A 100 5.98 22.06 14.11
C GLN A 100 6.51 22.41 12.71
N GLY A 101 7.04 23.62 12.53
CA GLY A 101 7.61 24.07 11.27
C GLY A 101 8.83 23.25 10.84
N GLY A 102 9.73 22.94 11.77
CA GLY A 102 10.89 22.07 11.51
C GLY A 102 10.49 20.69 11.02
N THR A 103 9.54 20.06 11.71
CA THR A 103 9.07 18.71 11.36
C THR A 103 8.33 18.72 10.01
N GLN A 104 7.47 19.71 9.75
CA GLN A 104 6.79 19.81 8.46
C GLN A 104 7.79 19.97 7.31
N ALA A 105 8.82 20.82 7.49
CA ALA A 105 9.86 21.00 6.49
C ALA A 105 10.67 19.72 6.23
N PHE A 106 10.92 18.91 7.25
CA PHE A 106 11.55 17.59 7.11
C PHE A 106 10.67 16.64 6.28
N ILE A 107 9.38 16.54 6.61
CA ILE A 107 8.41 15.67 5.91
C ILE A 107 8.24 16.09 4.45
N ASP A 108 8.09 17.40 4.19
CA ASP A 108 7.93 17.94 2.84
C ASP A 108 9.18 17.68 1.98
N GLU A 109 10.36 17.75 2.59
CA GLU A 109 11.60 17.45 1.89
C GLU A 109 11.72 15.97 1.54
N LEU A 110 11.30 15.05 2.43
CA LEU A 110 11.22 13.62 2.11
C LEU A 110 10.25 13.37 0.94
N ARG A 111 9.08 14.00 0.94
CA ARG A 111 8.12 13.90 -0.18
C ARG A 111 8.74 14.43 -1.47
N ARG A 112 9.43 15.57 -1.43
CA ARG A 112 10.15 16.16 -2.58
C ARG A 112 11.22 15.22 -3.12
N LEU A 113 11.89 14.44 -2.25
CA LEU A 113 12.93 13.47 -2.61
C LEU A 113 12.36 12.15 -3.16
N GLY A 114 11.05 11.90 -2.97
CA GLY A 114 10.35 10.75 -3.56
C GLY A 114 9.73 9.80 -2.55
N ALA A 115 9.68 10.13 -1.26
CA ALA A 115 8.98 9.31 -0.28
C ALA A 115 7.47 9.34 -0.54
N GLU A 116 6.88 8.20 -0.91
CA GLU A 116 5.44 8.08 -1.15
C GLU A 116 4.61 8.13 0.14
N LYS A 117 5.19 7.69 1.27
CA LYS A 117 4.56 7.69 2.58
C LYS A 117 5.55 8.18 3.63
N VAL A 118 5.14 9.21 4.36
CA VAL A 118 5.91 9.80 5.44
C VAL A 118 5.08 9.81 6.72
N GLY A 119 5.58 9.16 7.77
CA GLY A 119 4.99 9.11 9.09
C GLY A 119 5.64 10.07 10.08
N LEU A 120 4.92 10.34 11.16
CA LEU A 120 5.42 11.07 12.32
C LEU A 120 5.39 10.14 13.54
N TYR A 121 6.56 9.89 14.13
CA TYR A 121 6.63 9.44 15.53
C TYR A 121 6.77 10.65 16.43
N VAL A 122 5.93 10.72 17.47
CA VAL A 122 5.99 11.79 18.46
C VAL A 122 5.59 11.28 19.82
N GLY A 123 6.38 11.63 20.83
CA GLY A 123 6.11 11.28 22.22
C GLY A 123 4.71 11.72 22.67
N HIS A 124 4.00 10.87 23.40
CA HIS A 124 2.67 11.21 23.92
C HIS A 124 2.67 12.51 24.75
N HIS A 125 3.74 12.76 25.51
CA HIS A 125 3.87 13.94 26.37
C HIS A 125 4.25 15.21 25.60
N THR A 126 4.85 15.10 24.41
CA THR A 126 5.26 16.23 23.56
C THR A 126 4.28 16.56 22.44
N TYR A 127 3.29 15.70 22.19
CA TYR A 127 2.32 15.83 21.09
C TYR A 127 1.74 17.25 20.94
N LEU A 128 1.25 17.84 22.04
CA LEU A 128 0.67 19.19 22.01
C LEU A 128 1.73 20.28 21.90
N SER A 129 2.82 20.18 22.66
CA SER A 129 3.87 21.21 22.70
C SER A 129 4.62 21.31 21.37
N PHE A 130 4.72 20.22 20.60
CA PHE A 130 5.36 20.21 19.28
C PHE A 130 4.38 20.52 18.15
N GLY A 131 3.11 20.82 18.45
CA GLY A 131 2.10 21.12 17.43
C GLY A 131 1.77 19.93 16.53
N ALA A 132 1.96 18.69 17.00
CA ALA A 132 1.89 17.48 16.18
C ALA A 132 0.54 17.31 15.46
N ARG A 133 -0.55 17.83 16.04
CA ARG A 133 -1.89 17.83 15.43
C ARG A 133 -1.94 18.53 14.07
N ASN A 134 -1.07 19.51 13.84
CA ASN A 134 -1.08 20.35 12.64
C ASN A 134 0.00 19.92 11.62
N ILE A 135 0.72 18.82 11.90
CA ILE A 135 1.74 18.29 10.99
C ILE A 135 1.05 17.34 10.00
N GLU A 136 1.24 17.59 8.71
CA GLU A 136 0.64 16.80 7.64
C GLU A 136 1.49 15.55 7.34
N ALA A 137 1.38 14.53 8.19
CA ALA A 137 1.95 13.20 7.96
C ALA A 137 0.89 12.24 7.39
N ASP A 138 1.34 11.22 6.63
CA ASP A 138 0.46 10.18 6.11
C ASP A 138 -0.04 9.26 7.22
N PHE A 139 0.76 9.07 8.28
CA PHE A 139 0.35 8.35 9.48
C PHE A 139 1.04 8.88 10.74
N VAL A 140 0.39 8.67 11.89
CA VAL A 140 0.92 9.07 13.20
C VAL A 140 1.22 7.83 14.05
N TRP A 141 2.40 7.81 14.65
CA TRP A 141 2.91 6.75 15.52
C TRP A 141 3.20 7.33 16.91
N ILE A 142 2.56 6.80 17.95
CA ILE A 142 2.70 7.35 19.32
C ILE A 142 3.12 6.25 20.29
N PRO A 143 4.16 6.47 21.10
CA PRO A 143 4.49 5.60 22.22
C PRO A 143 3.60 5.87 23.42
N ARG A 144 3.10 4.80 24.04
CA ARG A 144 2.51 4.88 25.39
C ARG A 144 2.55 3.51 26.04
N TYR A 145 3.22 3.41 27.18
CA TYR A 145 3.51 2.12 27.80
C TYR A 145 2.56 1.84 28.97
N GLU A 146 2.76 0.68 29.62
CA GLU A 146 2.03 0.29 30.84
C GLU A 146 0.51 0.14 30.65
N GLY A 147 0.10 -0.32 29.47
CA GLY A 147 -1.31 -0.63 29.17
C GLY A 147 -2.17 0.59 28.79
N ASN A 148 -1.63 1.80 28.87
CA ASN A 148 -2.36 3.02 28.50
C ASN A 148 -2.34 3.23 26.98
N LYS A 149 -3.51 3.26 26.34
CA LYS A 149 -3.62 3.64 24.91
C LYS A 149 -3.28 5.13 24.73
N PRO A 150 -2.67 5.55 23.60
CA PRO A 150 -2.50 6.97 23.29
C PRO A 150 -3.81 7.75 23.44
N ALA A 151 -3.77 8.93 24.09
CA ALA A 151 -4.95 9.79 24.21
C ALA A 151 -5.26 10.52 22.91
N TYR A 152 -4.28 10.63 22.02
CA TYR A 152 -4.41 11.25 20.70
C TYR A 152 -4.63 10.17 19.64
N SER A 153 -5.36 10.54 18.58
CA SER A 153 -5.54 9.67 17.42
C SER A 153 -4.19 9.35 16.79
N CYS A 154 -3.94 8.07 16.53
CA CYS A 154 -2.75 7.58 15.86
C CYS A 154 -3.11 6.34 15.04
N ASP A 155 -2.29 6.04 14.05
CA ASP A 155 -2.43 4.84 13.22
C ASP A 155 -1.65 3.67 13.81
N MET A 156 -0.52 3.97 14.47
CA MET A 156 0.35 2.98 15.10
C MET A 156 0.65 3.36 16.55
N TRP A 157 0.63 2.37 17.42
CA TRP A 157 0.91 2.52 18.85
C TRP A 157 2.08 1.63 19.25
N GLN A 158 3.20 2.24 19.67
CA GLN A 158 4.28 1.54 20.36
C GLN A 158 3.84 1.31 21.81
N TYR A 159 3.46 0.07 22.11
CA TYR A 159 2.78 -0.26 23.37
C TYR A 159 3.71 -0.82 24.45
N THR A 160 4.94 -1.16 24.09
CA THR A 160 5.99 -1.58 25.02
C THR A 160 7.36 -1.39 24.40
N ASP A 161 8.33 -1.04 25.25
CA ASP A 161 9.77 -0.95 25.00
C ASP A 161 10.54 -2.20 25.50
N SER A 162 9.79 -3.20 25.94
CA SER A 162 10.25 -4.33 26.75
C SER A 162 9.60 -5.63 26.30
N GLY A 163 9.13 -5.66 25.05
CA GLY A 163 8.70 -6.87 24.39
C GLY A 163 9.85 -7.85 24.21
N ASN A 164 9.52 -9.11 23.93
CA ASN A 164 10.50 -10.15 23.67
C ASN A 164 10.07 -10.97 22.46
N VAL A 165 10.82 -10.88 21.37
CA VAL A 165 10.55 -11.60 20.13
C VAL A 165 11.64 -12.66 19.91
N PRO A 166 11.28 -13.93 19.66
CA PRO A 166 12.25 -14.97 19.35
C PRO A 166 13.21 -14.54 18.23
N GLY A 167 14.51 -14.65 18.48
CA GLY A 167 15.57 -14.24 17.54
C GLY A 167 16.03 -12.79 17.69
N ILE A 168 15.22 -11.90 18.28
CA ILE A 168 15.59 -10.50 18.57
C ILE A 168 15.92 -10.31 20.06
N GLY A 169 15.14 -10.93 20.94
CA GLY A 169 15.18 -10.65 22.37
C GLY A 169 14.40 -9.38 22.71
N LYS A 170 14.92 -8.56 23.65
CA LYS A 170 14.26 -7.32 24.08
C LYS A 170 14.09 -6.36 22.89
N CYS A 171 12.86 -5.94 22.62
CA CYS A 171 12.56 -5.01 21.54
C CYS A 171 11.27 -4.23 21.76
N ASP A 172 11.12 -3.16 20.98
CA ASP A 172 9.97 -2.29 21.00
C ASP A 172 8.88 -2.89 20.10
N LEU A 173 7.65 -2.97 20.63
CA LEU A 173 6.52 -3.59 19.94
C LEU A 173 5.42 -2.60 19.63
N ASN A 174 4.87 -2.76 18.43
CA ASN A 174 3.90 -1.87 17.84
C ASN A 174 2.64 -2.61 17.46
N ARG A 175 1.52 -1.89 17.44
CA ARG A 175 0.25 -2.37 16.87
C ARG A 175 -0.46 -1.28 16.11
N LEU A 176 -1.15 -1.69 15.06
CA LEU A 176 -2.02 -0.80 14.30
C LEU A 176 -3.32 -0.59 15.08
N VAL A 177 -3.70 0.68 15.26
CA VAL A 177 -4.88 1.08 16.04
C VAL A 177 -5.77 2.08 15.31
N GLY A 178 -5.30 2.65 14.19
CA GLY A 178 -6.09 3.49 13.32
C GLY A 178 -6.78 2.72 12.20
N ASN A 179 -7.24 3.46 11.18
CA ASN A 179 -7.97 2.91 10.04
C ASN A 179 -7.05 2.34 8.94
N LYS A 180 -5.73 2.42 9.11
CA LYS A 180 -4.74 1.93 8.15
C LYS A 180 -4.35 0.49 8.46
N SER A 181 -4.58 -0.39 7.50
CA SER A 181 -4.22 -1.81 7.59
C SER A 181 -2.72 -2.04 7.38
N LEU A 182 -2.22 -3.21 7.77
CA LEU A 182 -0.85 -3.63 7.49
C LEU A 182 -0.54 -3.56 5.98
N SER A 183 -1.49 -3.95 5.12
CA SER A 183 -1.36 -3.87 3.67
C SER A 183 -1.13 -2.46 3.13
N TRP A 184 -1.70 -1.43 3.79
CA TRP A 184 -1.42 -0.03 3.48
C TRP A 184 0.03 0.32 3.82
N PHE A 185 0.55 -0.12 4.96
CA PHE A 185 1.92 0.15 5.38
C PHE A 185 2.94 -0.53 4.47
N ILE A 186 2.75 -1.81 4.17
CA ILE A 186 3.81 -2.61 3.52
C ILE A 186 3.74 -2.60 1.99
N ASP A 187 2.81 -1.84 1.41
CA ASP A 187 2.56 -1.85 -0.03
C ASP A 187 2.47 -3.28 -0.57
N SER A 188 1.68 -4.13 0.10
CA SER A 188 1.45 -5.50 -0.36
C SER A 188 0.80 -5.55 -1.76
N ASN A 189 0.52 -4.38 -2.36
CA ASN A 189 0.05 -4.18 -3.72
C ASN A 189 1.04 -3.46 -4.68
N LYS A 190 2.27 -3.09 -4.27
CA LYS A 190 3.24 -2.39 -5.17
C LYS A 190 4.63 -3.03 -5.33
N ALA A 191 5.00 -4.10 -4.63
CA ALA A 191 6.32 -4.72 -4.79
C ALA A 191 6.25 -6.22 -5.07
N ASN A 192 6.07 -6.58 -6.35
CA ASN A 192 6.48 -7.85 -6.94
C ASN A 192 6.71 -7.66 -8.46
N GLN A 193 7.70 -6.83 -8.81
CA GLN A 193 8.26 -6.73 -10.17
C GLN A 193 9.75 -7.10 -10.15
N SER A 194 10.07 -8.34 -9.76
CA SER A 194 11.24 -9.07 -10.27
C SER A 194 11.26 -10.47 -9.63
N ASN A 195 11.07 -11.48 -10.47
CA ASN A 195 11.03 -12.93 -10.22
C ASN A 195 9.67 -13.51 -9.77
N ILE A 196 9.24 -14.47 -10.58
CA ILE A 196 7.86 -14.94 -10.74
C ILE A 196 7.43 -15.76 -9.53
N VAL A 197 6.55 -15.18 -8.71
CA VAL A 197 5.49 -15.90 -8.01
C VAL A 197 4.21 -15.14 -8.32
N TYR A 198 3.22 -15.83 -8.92
CA TYR A 198 1.91 -15.27 -9.23
C TYR A 198 1.19 -14.84 -7.94
N THR A 199 1.42 -13.62 -7.46
CA THR A 199 0.52 -12.97 -6.49
C THR A 199 -0.57 -12.27 -7.29
N GLN A 200 -1.78 -12.83 -7.24
CA GLN A 200 -2.90 -12.57 -8.13
C GLN A 200 -3.11 -11.07 -8.40
N GLN A 201 -3.21 -10.71 -9.67
CA GLN A 201 -3.96 -9.51 -10.06
C GLN A 201 -5.32 -9.53 -9.36
N PRO A 202 -5.84 -8.39 -8.86
CA PRO A 202 -7.17 -8.35 -8.29
C PRO A 202 -8.17 -8.99 -9.28
N ASN A 203 -9.01 -9.91 -8.80
CA ASN A 203 -9.94 -10.65 -9.64
C ASN A 203 -11.08 -9.75 -10.10
N GLY A 204 -10.83 -8.96 -11.14
CA GLY A 204 -11.78 -8.05 -11.76
C GLY A 204 -11.40 -7.74 -13.20
N ILE A 205 -12.10 -6.77 -13.78
CA ILE A 205 -11.99 -6.39 -15.19
C ILE A 205 -11.42 -4.97 -15.41
N GLY A 206 -11.22 -4.20 -14.33
CA GLY A 206 -10.64 -2.86 -14.37
C GLY A 206 -10.75 -2.12 -13.03
N ILE A 207 -10.26 -0.88 -13.01
CA ILE A 207 -10.34 0.02 -11.85
C ILE A 207 -11.15 1.26 -12.23
N ALA A 208 -12.18 1.59 -11.45
CA ALA A 208 -13.03 2.76 -11.61
C ALA A 208 -12.72 3.83 -10.55
N VAL A 209 -12.66 5.09 -10.95
CA VAL A 209 -12.58 6.25 -10.04
C VAL A 209 -13.70 7.22 -10.38
N SER A 210 -14.43 7.69 -9.37
CA SER A 210 -15.49 8.69 -9.57
C SER A 210 -14.97 9.93 -10.33
N LYS A 211 -15.75 10.42 -11.29
CA LYS A 211 -15.46 11.69 -11.98
C LYS A 211 -15.69 12.90 -11.08
N TYR A 212 -16.50 12.73 -10.04
CA TYR A 212 -16.91 13.81 -9.15
C TYR A 212 -15.97 13.94 -7.93
N PRO A 213 -15.93 15.11 -7.27
CA PRO A 213 -15.21 15.29 -6.01
C PRO A 213 -15.76 14.42 -4.86
N ASP A 214 -14.96 14.27 -3.81
CA ASP A 214 -15.40 13.63 -2.56
C ASP A 214 -16.66 14.31 -2.00
N GLY A 215 -17.59 13.50 -1.49
CA GLY A 215 -18.88 13.93 -0.97
C GLY A 215 -20.00 14.01 -2.01
N TYR A 216 -19.68 13.97 -3.31
CA TYR A 216 -20.71 13.89 -4.35
C TYR A 216 -21.30 12.49 -4.44
N GLY A 217 -22.63 12.40 -4.34
CA GLY A 217 -23.33 11.11 -4.33
C GLY A 217 -23.55 10.50 -5.70
N ILE A 218 -23.09 9.26 -5.90
CA ILE A 218 -23.45 8.39 -7.03
C ILE A 218 -24.38 7.28 -6.53
N ASN A 219 -25.51 7.10 -7.20
CA ASN A 219 -26.47 6.05 -6.83
C ASN A 219 -25.88 4.64 -7.05
N LEU A 220 -26.06 3.80 -6.04
CA LEU A 220 -25.82 2.36 -6.07
C LEU A 220 -27.14 1.63 -6.36
N TYR A 221 -27.03 0.53 -7.10
CA TYR A 221 -28.14 -0.30 -7.50
C TYR A 221 -27.89 -1.77 -7.16
N GLU A 222 -28.95 -2.51 -6.85
CA GLU A 222 -28.83 -3.93 -6.48
C GLU A 222 -28.38 -4.81 -7.65
N ASN A 223 -28.90 -4.57 -8.86
CA ASN A 223 -28.61 -5.35 -10.05
C ASN A 223 -28.77 -4.47 -11.31
N PRO A 224 -28.16 -4.85 -12.44
CA PRO A 224 -28.14 -4.00 -13.64
C PRO A 224 -29.34 -4.21 -14.57
N MET A 225 -30.06 -5.34 -14.45
CA MET A 225 -31.17 -5.68 -15.34
C MET A 225 -32.50 -5.03 -14.90
N ASN A 226 -32.67 -4.80 -13.60
CA ASN A 226 -33.75 -4.03 -13.00
C ASN A 226 -33.17 -3.17 -11.84
N PRO A 227 -32.59 -2.00 -12.15
CA PRO A 227 -31.86 -1.19 -11.18
C PRO A 227 -32.76 -0.62 -10.08
N GLN A 228 -32.68 -1.18 -8.88
CA GLN A 228 -33.32 -0.67 -7.67
C GLN A 228 -32.28 0.03 -6.80
N PHE A 229 -32.56 1.27 -6.38
CA PHE A 229 -31.64 2.07 -5.56
C PHE A 229 -31.38 1.40 -4.20
N THR A 230 -30.11 1.26 -3.84
CA THR A 230 -29.69 0.64 -2.57
C THR A 230 -28.86 1.56 -1.68
N GLY A 231 -28.40 2.70 -2.20
CA GLY A 231 -27.61 3.65 -1.44
C GLY A 231 -26.77 4.56 -2.33
N THR A 232 -25.80 5.22 -1.71
CA THR A 232 -25.00 6.26 -2.37
C THR A 232 -23.51 6.05 -2.10
N LEU A 233 -22.71 6.10 -3.17
CA LEU A 233 -21.26 6.15 -3.13
C LEU A 233 -20.79 7.60 -3.13
N THR A 234 -19.95 8.00 -2.16
CA THR A 234 -19.50 9.39 -1.99
C THR A 234 -17.99 9.60 -2.02
N GLN A 235 -17.20 8.53 -1.96
CA GLN A 235 -15.74 8.62 -1.93
C GLN A 235 -15.16 8.55 -3.35
N LYS A 236 -14.15 9.36 -3.61
CA LYS A 236 -13.37 9.44 -4.85
C LYS A 236 -12.06 8.65 -4.71
N ILE A 237 -12.21 7.37 -4.39
CA ILE A 237 -11.11 6.42 -4.32
C ILE A 237 -11.17 5.43 -5.50
N PRO A 238 -10.08 4.67 -5.78
CA PRO A 238 -10.13 3.59 -6.76
C PRO A 238 -10.98 2.41 -6.29
N TYR A 239 -11.89 1.95 -7.14
CA TYR A 239 -12.72 0.77 -6.94
C TYR A 239 -12.39 -0.32 -7.95
N LEU A 240 -12.24 -1.57 -7.49
CA LEU A 240 -12.15 -2.71 -8.39
C LEU A 240 -13.50 -3.00 -9.04
N ILE A 241 -13.50 -3.14 -10.35
CA ILE A 241 -14.67 -3.56 -11.12
C ILE A 241 -14.68 -5.09 -11.17
N LEU A 242 -15.68 -5.72 -10.53
CA LEU A 242 -15.82 -7.18 -10.54
C LEU A 242 -16.52 -7.70 -11.79
N ALA A 243 -17.54 -6.97 -12.25
CA ALA A 243 -18.36 -7.34 -13.40
C ALA A 243 -18.82 -6.11 -14.16
N GLY A 244 -19.14 -6.31 -15.44
CA GLY A 244 -19.75 -5.30 -16.30
C GLY A 244 -21.06 -5.81 -16.88
N TYR A 245 -22.00 -4.89 -17.07
CA TYR A 245 -23.23 -5.10 -17.83
C TYR A 245 -23.23 -4.10 -18.98
N TRP A 246 -23.27 -4.63 -20.20
CA TRP A 246 -23.03 -3.87 -21.42
C TRP A 246 -24.35 -3.63 -22.17
N GLY A 247 -25.26 -2.87 -21.56
CA GLY A 247 -26.56 -2.51 -22.13
C GLY A 247 -26.49 -1.47 -23.26
N GLY A 248 -25.33 -0.84 -23.45
CA GLY A 248 -25.06 0.14 -24.48
C GLY A 248 -25.03 1.57 -23.96
N GLY A 249 -23.87 2.23 -24.07
CA GLY A 249 -23.71 3.66 -23.83
C GLY A 249 -24.06 4.06 -22.40
N GLU A 250 -25.13 4.85 -22.25
CA GLU A 250 -25.59 5.36 -20.95
C GLU A 250 -26.16 4.27 -20.03
N GLN A 251 -26.46 3.09 -20.56
CA GLN A 251 -26.96 1.92 -19.83
C GLN A 251 -25.85 0.97 -19.37
N ASP A 252 -24.59 1.25 -19.72
CA ASP A 252 -23.49 0.43 -19.26
C ASP A 252 -23.31 0.60 -17.74
N MET A 253 -23.27 -0.53 -17.04
CA MET A 253 -23.12 -0.56 -15.60
C MET A 253 -21.92 -1.42 -15.20
N ILE A 254 -21.32 -1.08 -14.08
CA ILE A 254 -20.19 -1.80 -13.49
C ILE A 254 -20.52 -2.15 -12.04
N CYS A 255 -20.11 -3.34 -11.61
CA CYS A 255 -20.24 -3.77 -10.23
C CYS A 255 -18.93 -3.45 -9.49
N LEU A 256 -19.02 -2.65 -8.42
CA LEU A 256 -17.89 -2.22 -7.62
C LEU A 256 -17.90 -2.94 -6.27
N GLY A 257 -16.90 -3.77 -5.96
CA GLY A 257 -16.94 -4.55 -4.72
C GLY A 257 -17.97 -5.69 -4.80
N ASN A 258 -18.69 -6.01 -3.71
CA ASN A 258 -19.57 -7.19 -3.64
C ASN A 258 -20.74 -7.14 -4.65
N ASP A 259 -21.32 -8.30 -4.99
CA ASP A 259 -22.29 -8.56 -6.09
C ASP A 259 -23.58 -7.70 -6.15
N LYS A 260 -23.75 -6.71 -5.27
CA LYS A 260 -24.94 -5.86 -5.14
C LYS A 260 -24.64 -4.35 -5.19
N GLN A 261 -23.49 -3.97 -5.73
CA GLN A 261 -23.02 -2.59 -5.77
C GLN A 261 -22.83 -2.12 -7.22
N TRP A 262 -23.94 -2.08 -7.97
CA TRP A 262 -23.93 -1.65 -9.37
C TRP A 262 -24.03 -0.14 -9.49
N VAL A 263 -23.25 0.43 -10.41
CA VAL A 263 -23.27 1.86 -10.74
C VAL A 263 -23.25 2.04 -12.25
N TYR A 264 -23.83 3.15 -12.74
CA TYR A 264 -23.68 3.51 -14.15
C TYR A 264 -22.25 3.96 -14.45
N LEU A 265 -21.65 3.34 -15.48
CA LEU A 265 -20.26 3.52 -15.89
C LEU A 265 -19.94 4.98 -16.22
N LYS A 266 -20.90 5.72 -16.78
CA LYS A 266 -20.73 7.14 -17.19
C LYS A 266 -20.20 8.06 -16.10
N HIS A 267 -20.43 7.71 -14.83
CA HIS A 267 -19.98 8.47 -13.66
C HIS A 267 -18.51 8.25 -13.28
N PHE A 268 -17.80 7.35 -13.97
CA PHE A 268 -16.45 6.91 -13.61
C PHE A 268 -15.44 7.09 -14.74
N ASN A 269 -14.21 7.45 -14.36
CA ASN A 269 -13.02 7.27 -15.18
C ASN A 269 -12.51 5.85 -14.93
N VAL A 270 -12.31 5.07 -15.99
CA VAL A 270 -11.94 3.65 -15.86
C VAL A 270 -10.62 3.35 -16.52
N LYS A 271 -9.77 2.61 -15.80
CA LYS A 271 -8.59 1.95 -16.35
C LYS A 271 -8.90 0.46 -16.49
N TRP A 272 -9.13 0.01 -17.71
CA TRP A 272 -9.47 -1.38 -18.00
C TRP A 272 -8.26 -2.31 -17.91
N PHE A 273 -8.52 -3.56 -17.57
CA PHE A 273 -7.52 -4.61 -17.69
C PHE A 273 -7.49 -5.18 -19.10
N TYR A 274 -6.33 -5.67 -19.49
CA TYR A 274 -6.07 -6.26 -20.79
C TYR A 274 -5.38 -7.61 -20.61
N ALA A 275 -5.89 -8.61 -21.34
CA ALA A 275 -5.29 -9.92 -21.49
C ALA A 275 -4.30 -9.93 -22.65
N THR A 276 -3.09 -10.40 -22.40
CA THR A 276 -2.05 -10.62 -23.42
C THR A 276 -1.62 -12.07 -23.38
N SER A 277 -1.33 -12.68 -24.53
CA SER A 277 -0.82 -14.06 -24.57
C SER A 277 0.44 -14.22 -23.71
N LYS A 278 0.55 -15.32 -22.97
CA LYS A 278 1.80 -15.73 -22.29
C LYS A 278 2.85 -16.25 -23.27
N TYR A 279 2.44 -16.57 -24.49
CA TYR A 279 3.26 -17.24 -25.48
C TYR A 279 3.77 -16.24 -26.53
N PRO A 280 4.91 -16.52 -27.17
CA PRO A 280 5.45 -15.67 -28.23
C PRO A 280 4.47 -15.45 -29.38
N VAL A 281 4.65 -14.34 -30.09
CA VAL A 281 3.87 -14.03 -31.28
C VAL A 281 3.97 -15.16 -32.31
N GLY A 282 2.84 -15.56 -32.87
CA GLY A 282 2.70 -16.72 -33.77
C GLY A 282 2.32 -18.02 -33.05
N TYR A 283 2.36 -18.05 -31.71
CA TYR A 283 1.82 -19.15 -30.92
C TYR A 283 0.31 -18.93 -30.70
N GLY A 284 -0.51 -19.77 -31.34
CA GLY A 284 -1.97 -19.69 -31.25
C GLY A 284 -2.50 -20.04 -29.85
N VAL A 285 -3.35 -19.18 -29.28
CA VAL A 285 -4.10 -19.44 -28.05
C VAL A 285 -5.59 -19.47 -28.35
N ASN A 286 -6.24 -20.59 -28.08
CA ASN A 286 -7.66 -20.77 -28.38
C ASN A 286 -8.56 -19.92 -27.47
N TYR A 287 -9.66 -19.44 -28.03
CA TYR A 287 -10.79 -18.87 -27.32
C TYR A 287 -12.08 -19.59 -27.68
N TYR A 288 -13.08 -19.47 -26.81
CA TYR A 288 -14.28 -20.30 -26.76
C TYR A 288 -15.55 -19.43 -26.67
N GLU A 289 -16.71 -20.03 -26.92
CA GLU A 289 -18.00 -19.31 -26.91
C GLU A 289 -18.51 -19.00 -25.49
N GLU A 290 -18.07 -19.76 -24.48
CA GLU A 290 -18.52 -19.67 -23.09
C GLU A 290 -17.39 -19.77 -22.05
N PRO A 291 -17.61 -19.33 -20.80
CA PRO A 291 -16.58 -19.34 -19.74
C PRO A 291 -15.99 -20.70 -19.40
N GLU A 292 -16.78 -21.78 -19.57
CA GLU A 292 -16.34 -23.15 -19.33
C GLU A 292 -15.26 -23.60 -20.34
N CYS A 293 -15.09 -22.85 -21.42
CA CYS A 293 -14.09 -23.07 -22.46
C CYS A 293 -14.19 -24.46 -23.10
N MET A 294 -15.39 -24.85 -23.52
CA MET A 294 -15.66 -26.15 -24.14
C MET A 294 -15.85 -26.05 -25.66
N ASN A 295 -16.58 -25.05 -26.14
CA ASN A 295 -16.89 -24.85 -27.54
C ASN A 295 -15.89 -23.91 -28.21
N TYR A 296 -14.99 -24.48 -29.01
CA TYR A 296 -13.94 -23.72 -29.71
C TYR A 296 -14.54 -22.70 -30.70
N LYS A 297 -14.02 -21.47 -30.67
CA LYS A 297 -14.48 -20.36 -31.52
C LYS A 297 -13.37 -19.79 -32.40
N GLY A 298 -12.12 -19.84 -31.97
CA GLY A 298 -10.98 -19.32 -32.72
C GLY A 298 -9.69 -19.28 -31.92
N ASN A 299 -8.67 -18.56 -32.42
CA ASN A 299 -7.42 -18.34 -31.69
C ASN A 299 -6.89 -16.89 -31.81
N ILE A 300 -6.07 -16.49 -30.85
CA ILE A 300 -5.24 -15.28 -30.91
C ILE A 300 -3.79 -15.66 -31.17
N ASP A 301 -3.04 -14.82 -31.88
CA ASP A 301 -1.64 -15.07 -32.24
C ASP A 301 -0.62 -14.49 -31.25
N GLY A 302 -1.10 -13.83 -30.19
CA GLY A 302 -0.26 -13.18 -29.17
C GLY A 302 0.36 -11.84 -29.57
N SER A 303 0.08 -11.32 -30.78
CA SER A 303 0.59 -10.01 -31.24
C SER A 303 -0.09 -8.80 -30.58
N LYS A 304 -1.27 -9.01 -29.99
CA LYS A 304 -2.13 -7.95 -29.45
C LYS A 304 -2.59 -8.26 -28.04
N SER A 305 -2.85 -7.20 -27.30
CA SER A 305 -3.55 -7.24 -26.02
C SER A 305 -5.04 -6.96 -26.25
N PHE A 306 -5.90 -7.64 -25.51
CA PHE A 306 -7.35 -7.53 -25.60
C PHE A 306 -7.93 -7.03 -24.29
N ARG A 307 -8.87 -6.08 -24.34
CA ARG A 307 -9.58 -5.64 -23.13
C ARG A 307 -10.31 -6.82 -22.51
N VAL A 308 -10.27 -6.94 -21.19
CA VAL A 308 -11.09 -7.91 -20.44
C VAL A 308 -12.48 -7.31 -20.24
N TRP A 309 -13.50 -7.96 -20.81
CA TRP A 309 -14.91 -7.54 -20.75
C TRP A 309 -15.70 -8.26 -19.67
N GLY A 310 -15.24 -9.45 -19.26
CA GLY A 310 -15.85 -10.30 -18.25
C GLY A 310 -14.84 -11.31 -17.71
N ARG A 311 -15.10 -11.82 -16.51
CA ARG A 311 -14.24 -12.79 -15.82
C ARG A 311 -15.10 -13.73 -15.00
N VAL A 312 -15.05 -15.03 -15.30
CA VAL A 312 -15.89 -16.05 -14.66
C VAL A 312 -15.05 -17.29 -14.44
N GLY A 313 -14.98 -17.76 -13.20
CA GLY A 313 -14.15 -18.91 -12.83
C GLY A 313 -12.68 -18.67 -13.19
N ASN A 314 -12.15 -19.50 -14.11
CA ASN A 314 -10.77 -19.43 -14.59
C ASN A 314 -10.67 -18.93 -16.05
N ALA A 315 -11.67 -18.19 -16.53
CA ALA A 315 -11.73 -17.69 -17.90
C ALA A 315 -12.07 -16.20 -17.96
N VAL A 316 -11.52 -15.54 -18.99
CA VAL A 316 -11.76 -14.13 -19.29
C VAL A 316 -12.38 -13.95 -20.66
N ASP A 317 -13.38 -13.09 -20.74
CA ASP A 317 -13.95 -12.64 -22.01
C ASP A 317 -13.08 -11.53 -22.59
N ILE A 318 -12.52 -11.77 -23.77
CA ILE A 318 -11.75 -10.79 -24.54
C ILE A 318 -12.62 -10.00 -25.54
N GLY A 319 -13.94 -10.21 -25.49
CA GLY A 319 -14.95 -9.45 -26.21
C GLY A 319 -15.85 -10.34 -27.07
N GLN A 320 -17.11 -9.94 -27.22
CA GLN A 320 -18.12 -10.63 -28.02
C GLN A 320 -18.35 -12.09 -27.58
N ASN A 321 -18.28 -12.37 -26.27
CA ASN A 321 -18.34 -13.72 -25.71
C ASN A 321 -17.24 -14.61 -26.33
N SER A 322 -16.00 -14.15 -26.23
CA SER A 322 -14.82 -14.89 -26.68
C SER A 322 -13.95 -15.15 -25.48
N TRP A 323 -14.08 -16.34 -24.90
CA TRP A 323 -13.52 -16.69 -23.60
C TRP A 323 -12.18 -17.38 -23.73
N ILE A 324 -11.16 -16.90 -23.02
CA ILE A 324 -9.83 -17.53 -22.97
C ILE A 324 -9.59 -18.05 -21.56
N PRO A 325 -9.09 -19.29 -21.38
CA PRO A 325 -8.63 -19.75 -20.09
C PRO A 325 -7.49 -18.86 -19.57
N GLU A 326 -7.66 -18.30 -18.38
CA GLU A 326 -6.71 -17.34 -17.76
C GLU A 326 -5.29 -17.91 -17.62
N LYS A 327 -5.17 -19.23 -17.49
CA LYS A 327 -3.86 -19.90 -17.45
C LYS A 327 -2.98 -19.58 -18.67
N HIS A 328 -3.56 -19.19 -19.81
CA HIS A 328 -2.85 -18.89 -21.06
C HIS A 328 -2.55 -17.40 -21.28
N VAL A 329 -3.05 -16.50 -20.43
CA VAL A 329 -2.91 -15.05 -20.62
C VAL A 329 -2.35 -14.35 -19.38
N ILE A 330 -1.62 -13.27 -19.60
CA ILE A 330 -1.21 -12.33 -18.57
C ILE A 330 -2.21 -11.18 -18.62
N ILE A 331 -2.91 -10.96 -17.52
CA ILE A 331 -3.80 -9.82 -17.35
C ILE A 331 -2.98 -8.68 -16.75
N LYS A 332 -3.10 -7.47 -17.30
CA LYS A 332 -2.44 -6.25 -16.81
C LYS A 332 -3.33 -5.03 -17.01
N GLN A 333 -3.16 -4.02 -16.16
CA GLN A 333 -3.64 -2.68 -16.47
C GLN A 333 -2.65 -2.06 -17.48
N LEU A 334 -3.16 -1.58 -18.62
CA LEU A 334 -2.37 -0.84 -19.60
C LEU A 334 -2.51 0.67 -19.40
#